data_AF-A0A4P6KGU3-F1
#
_entry.id   AF-A0A4P6KGU3-F1
#
_cell.length_a   1.000
_cell.length_b   1.000
_cell.length_c   1.000
_cell.angle_alpha   90.00
_cell.angle_beta   90.00
_cell.angle_gamma   90.00
#
_symmetry.space_group_name_H-M   'P 1'
#
loop_
_entity.id
_entity.type
_entity.pdbx_description
1 polymer ?
#
loop_
_entity_poly.entity_id
_entity_poly.type
_entity_poly.pdbx_seq_one_letter_code
_entity_poly.pdbx_strand_id
1 'polypeptide(L)'
;MPQQGMMHIGELAERTGLSLRTIRHYDEIGLLAPSGRSEGGFRLYTEDDFDRLMLIRRMKPLGYSLDQMGDLLRAIDAVTRPGVDSEGAGRALADFRQDARERRARLAEQLGMADEFLALLEARIR
;
A
#
# COMPACT_ATOMS: atom_id res chain seq x y z
N MET A 1 16.14 -23.58 6.43
CA MET A 1 14.69 -23.27 6.53
C MET A 1 14.56 -21.84 7.00
N PRO A 2 13.65 -21.01 6.44
CA PRO A 2 13.40 -19.68 6.99
C PRO A 2 12.94 -19.82 8.45
N GLN A 3 13.34 -18.87 9.31
CA GLN A 3 12.82 -18.78 10.68
C GLN A 3 11.29 -18.63 10.60
N GLN A 4 10.55 -19.23 11.53
CA GLN A 4 9.08 -19.19 11.54
C GLN A 4 8.60 -17.72 11.41
N GLY A 5 7.83 -17.42 10.36
CA GLY A 5 7.34 -16.06 10.06
C GLY A 5 8.12 -15.27 9.00
N MET A 6 9.15 -15.85 8.37
CA MET A 6 9.85 -15.24 7.22
C MET A 6 9.45 -15.88 5.88
N MET A 7 9.16 -15.04 4.89
CA MET A 7 8.74 -15.38 3.54
C MET A 7 9.80 -15.05 2.50
N HIS A 8 9.91 -15.86 1.45
CA HIS A 8 10.62 -15.46 0.24
C HIS A 8 9.77 -14.52 -0.63
N ILE A 9 10.42 -13.80 -1.55
CA ILE A 9 9.73 -12.88 -2.47
C ILE A 9 8.62 -13.55 -3.30
N GLY A 10 8.78 -14.84 -3.62
CA GLY A 10 7.77 -15.64 -4.34
C GLY A 10 6.48 -15.80 -3.54
N GLU A 11 6.61 -16.25 -2.31
CA GLU A 11 5.50 -16.38 -1.37
C GLU A 11 4.85 -15.03 -1.07
N LEU A 12 5.66 -13.98 -0.87
CA LEU A 12 5.16 -12.63 -0.68
C LEU A 12 4.35 -12.13 -1.90
N ALA A 13 4.83 -12.41 -3.12
CA ALA A 13 4.12 -12.06 -4.35
C ALA A 13 2.77 -12.78 -4.47
N GLU A 14 2.74 -14.08 -4.16
CA GLU A 14 1.52 -14.88 -4.17
C GLU A 14 0.51 -14.34 -3.16
N ARG A 15 0.92 -14.14 -1.90
CA ARG A 15 0.05 -13.64 -0.84
C ARG A 15 -0.46 -12.23 -1.08
N THR A 16 0.40 -11.34 -1.59
CA THR A 16 0.03 -9.93 -1.84
C THR A 16 -0.68 -9.74 -3.18
N GLY A 17 -0.66 -10.74 -4.07
CA GLY A 17 -1.11 -10.62 -5.46
C GLY A 17 -0.34 -9.59 -6.30
N LEU A 18 0.82 -9.13 -5.82
CA LEU A 18 1.69 -8.21 -6.54
C LEU A 18 2.69 -9.00 -7.38
N SER A 19 3.05 -8.47 -8.56
CA SER A 19 4.10 -9.09 -9.35
C SER A 19 5.45 -9.01 -8.62
N LEU A 20 6.32 -10.00 -8.83
CA LEU A 20 7.71 -9.96 -8.36
C LEU A 20 8.44 -8.68 -8.81
N ARG A 21 8.13 -8.18 -10.02
CA ARG A 21 8.67 -6.92 -10.55
C ARG A 21 8.24 -5.73 -9.70
N THR A 22 6.98 -5.69 -9.28
CA THR A 22 6.44 -4.61 -8.43
C THR A 22 7.10 -4.62 -7.05
N ILE A 23 7.24 -5.80 -6.44
CA ILE A 23 7.89 -5.91 -5.12
C ILE A 23 9.36 -5.50 -5.19
N ARG A 24 10.09 -5.94 -6.23
CA ARG A 24 11.47 -5.49 -6.48
C ARG A 24 11.58 -3.98 -6.71
N HIS A 25 10.66 -3.42 -7.49
CA HIS A 25 10.63 -1.99 -7.71
C HIS A 25 10.41 -1.21 -6.41
N TYR A 26 9.52 -1.68 -5.52
CA TYR A 26 9.31 -1.07 -4.21
C TYR A 26 10.51 -1.19 -3.28
N ASP A 27 11.26 -2.30 -3.36
CA ASP A 27 12.56 -2.45 -2.71
C ASP A 27 13.58 -1.41 -3.23
N GLU A 28 13.72 -1.30 -4.55
CA GLU A 28 14.66 -0.38 -5.21
C GLU A 28 14.44 1.10 -4.86
N ILE A 29 13.18 1.51 -4.72
CA ILE A 29 12.82 2.90 -4.37
C ILE A 29 12.64 3.12 -2.85
N GLY A 30 12.89 2.10 -2.03
CA GLY A 30 12.84 2.20 -0.56
C GLY A 30 11.43 2.20 0.05
N LEU A 31 10.39 1.90 -0.72
CA LEU A 31 9.01 1.72 -0.20
C LEU A 31 8.82 0.36 0.50
N LEU A 32 9.73 -0.57 0.28
CA LEU A 32 9.86 -1.82 1.03
C LEU A 32 11.35 -2.04 1.27
N ALA A 33 11.72 -2.71 2.35
CA ALA A 33 13.07 -3.22 2.52
C ALA A 33 12.96 -4.64 3.06
N PRO A 34 13.73 -5.61 2.56
CA PRO A 34 13.68 -6.97 3.09
C PRO A 34 14.13 -6.96 4.56
N SER A 35 13.28 -7.50 5.44
CA SER A 35 13.58 -7.63 6.87
C SER A 35 14.78 -8.54 7.18
N GLY A 36 15.20 -9.37 6.23
CA GLY A 36 16.39 -10.18 6.41
C GLY A 36 16.90 -10.83 5.13
N ARG A 37 17.92 -11.66 5.30
CA ARG A 37 18.45 -12.54 4.26
C ARG A 37 18.63 -13.94 4.79
N SER A 38 18.34 -14.94 3.97
CA SER A 38 18.66 -16.34 4.26
C SER A 38 20.17 -16.55 4.23
N GLU A 39 20.66 -17.69 4.75
CA GLU A 39 22.07 -18.10 4.65
C GLU A 39 22.59 -18.11 3.20
N GLY A 40 21.75 -18.44 2.22
CA GLY A 40 22.08 -18.39 0.78
C GLY A 40 22.02 -17.00 0.14
N GLY A 41 21.84 -15.93 0.92
CA GLY A 41 21.79 -14.55 0.44
C GLY A 41 20.44 -14.08 -0.13
N PHE A 42 19.44 -14.95 -0.21
CA PHE A 42 18.09 -14.60 -0.67
C PHE A 42 17.38 -13.65 0.28
N ARG A 43 16.59 -12.72 -0.25
CA ARG A 43 15.75 -11.79 0.51
C ARG A 43 14.67 -12.54 1.27
N LEU A 44 14.47 -12.15 2.53
CA LEU A 44 13.40 -12.63 3.40
C LEU A 44 12.57 -11.45 3.88
N TYR A 45 11.27 -11.68 3.99
CA TYR A 45 10.27 -10.68 4.36
C TYR A 45 9.42 -11.19 5.52
N THR A 46 8.97 -10.29 6.39
CA THR A 46 8.14 -10.62 7.55
C THR A 46 6.65 -10.39 7.26
N GLU A 47 5.78 -10.69 8.22
CA GLU A 47 4.38 -10.26 8.18
C GLU A 47 4.24 -8.74 8.14
N ASP A 48 5.10 -7.99 8.83
CA ASP A 48 5.08 -6.52 8.77
C ASP A 48 5.37 -5.99 7.36
N ASP A 49 6.28 -6.64 6.63
CA ASP A 49 6.56 -6.34 5.22
C ASP A 49 5.33 -6.60 4.34
N PHE A 50 4.59 -7.68 4.62
CA PHE A 50 3.34 -8.00 3.94
C PHE A 50 2.27 -6.93 4.21
N ASP A 51 2.07 -6.54 5.46
CA ASP A 51 1.10 -5.51 5.83
C ASP A 51 1.44 -4.16 5.22
N ARG A 52 2.73 -3.80 5.17
CA ARG A 52 3.23 -2.62 4.47
C ARG A 52 2.87 -2.62 3.00
N LEU A 53 3.09 -3.74 2.30
CA LEU A 53 2.71 -3.90 0.89
C LEU A 53 1.20 -3.82 0.67
N MET A 54 0.43 -4.41 1.58
CA MET A 54 -1.03 -4.37 1.51
C MET A 54 -1.58 -2.97 1.74
N LEU A 55 -0.94 -2.15 2.58
CA LEU A 55 -1.27 -0.73 2.72
C LEU A 55 -0.99 0.03 1.42
N ILE A 56 0.22 -0.10 0.85
CA ILE A 56 0.58 0.51 -0.44
C ILE A 56 -0.43 0.12 -1.53
N ARG A 57 -0.82 -1.16 -1.59
CA ARG A 57 -1.81 -1.66 -2.56
C ARG A 57 -3.16 -0.96 -2.42
N ARG A 58 -3.62 -0.67 -1.20
CA ARG A 58 -4.91 0.02 -0.94
C ARG A 58 -4.88 1.51 -1.28
N MET A 59 -3.69 2.12 -1.36
CA MET A 59 -3.54 3.52 -1.77
C MET A 59 -3.69 3.72 -3.28
N LYS A 60 -3.37 2.71 -4.09
CA LYS A 60 -3.42 2.83 -5.56
C LYS A 60 -4.78 3.25 -6.13
N PRO A 61 -5.92 2.63 -5.76
CA PRO A 61 -7.22 3.03 -6.29
C PRO A 61 -7.63 4.47 -5.95
N LEU A 62 -7.05 5.04 -4.88
CA LEU A 62 -7.28 6.43 -4.48
C LEU A 62 -6.36 7.42 -5.21
N GLY A 63 -5.50 6.95 -6.12
CA GLY A 63 -4.66 7.79 -6.96
C GLY A 63 -3.47 8.43 -6.22
N TYR A 64 -2.98 7.82 -5.14
CA TYR A 64 -1.77 8.29 -4.47
C TYR A 64 -0.52 8.07 -5.34
N SER A 65 0.43 9.00 -5.30
CA SER A 65 1.76 8.82 -5.88
C SER A 65 2.64 7.93 -5.00
N LEU A 66 3.74 7.41 -5.55
CA LEU A 66 4.72 6.64 -4.78
C LEU A 66 5.34 7.47 -3.65
N ASP A 67 5.56 8.76 -3.88
CA ASP A 67 6.10 9.67 -2.85
C ASP A 67 5.12 9.80 -1.68
N GLN A 68 3.83 10.00 -1.96
CA GLN A 68 2.78 10.07 -0.95
C GLN A 68 2.62 8.76 -0.18
N MET A 69 2.80 7.61 -0.84
CA MET A 69 2.85 6.31 -0.17
C MET A 69 4.03 6.26 0.81
N GLY A 70 5.22 6.73 0.41
CA GLY A 70 6.39 6.82 1.27
C GLY A 70 6.19 7.75 2.46
N ASP A 71 5.55 8.90 2.26
CA ASP A 71 5.21 9.86 3.33
C ASP A 71 4.30 9.24 4.38
N LEU A 72 3.23 8.54 3.96
CA LEU A 72 2.33 7.86 4.90
C LEU A 72 3.08 6.80 5.71
N LEU A 73 3.92 5.99 5.05
CA LEU A 73 4.69 4.95 5.72
C LEU A 73 5.66 5.54 6.76
N ARG A 74 6.34 6.63 6.43
CA ARG A 74 7.20 7.35 7.38
C ARG A 74 6.42 7.87 8.59
N ALA A 75 5.22 8.40 8.37
CA ALA A 75 4.36 8.88 9.46
C ALA A 75 3.95 7.71 10.39
N ILE A 76 3.59 6.56 9.83
CA ILE A 76 3.28 5.34 10.62
C ILE A 76 4.52 4.89 11.41
N ASP A 77 5.68 4.80 10.75
CA ASP A 77 6.92 4.37 11.38
C ASP A 77 7.37 5.32 12.51
N ALA A 78 6.99 6.60 12.45
CA ALA A 78 7.29 7.60 13.47
C ALA A 78 6.35 7.52 14.69
N VAL A 79 5.06 7.18 14.50
CA VAL A 79 4.13 6.97 15.63
C VAL A 79 4.47 5.70 16.42
N THR A 80 4.94 4.66 15.75
CA THR A 80 5.25 3.36 16.39
C THR A 80 6.59 3.37 17.14
N ARG A 81 7.47 4.34 16.90
CA ARG A 81 8.79 4.44 17.54
C ARG A 81 8.79 5.49 18.67
N PRO A 82 8.97 5.08 19.94
CA PRO A 82 9.04 6.02 21.06
C PRO A 82 10.20 7.03 20.91
N GLY A 83 9.93 8.32 21.09
CA GLY A 83 10.95 9.38 21.11
C GLY A 83 11.16 10.17 19.81
N VAL A 84 10.45 9.83 18.73
CA VAL A 84 10.39 10.63 17.49
C VAL A 84 9.07 11.38 17.47
N ASP A 85 9.08 12.67 17.06
CA ASP A 85 7.95 13.62 16.96
C ASP A 85 6.58 12.96 16.71
N SER A 86 5.98 12.47 17.79
CA SER A 86 4.76 11.68 17.73
C SER A 86 3.55 12.56 17.44
N GLU A 87 3.63 13.84 17.82
CA GLU A 87 2.61 14.83 17.51
C GLU A 87 2.60 15.18 16.02
N GLY A 88 3.77 15.44 15.42
CA GLY A 88 3.90 15.70 13.99
C GLY A 88 3.45 14.51 13.15
N ALA A 89 3.85 13.31 13.55
CA ALA A 89 3.41 12.08 12.89
C ALA A 89 1.89 11.87 13.04
N GLY A 90 1.31 12.14 14.21
CA GLY A 90 -0.13 12.11 14.44
C GLY A 90 -0.91 13.09 13.57
N ARG A 91 -0.42 14.32 13.41
CA ARG A 91 -1.00 15.32 12.49
C ARG A 91 -0.93 14.84 11.04
N ALA A 92 0.21 14.36 10.58
CA ALA A 92 0.36 13.84 9.22
C ALA A 92 -0.62 12.69 8.93
N LEU A 93 -0.82 11.76 9.88
CA LEU A 93 -1.81 10.69 9.73
C LEU A 93 -3.25 11.22 9.70
N ALA A 94 -3.56 12.26 10.47
CA ALA A 94 -4.87 12.91 10.44
C ALA A 94 -5.13 13.57 9.08
N ASP A 95 -4.11 14.20 8.49
CA ASP A 95 -4.18 14.83 7.16
C ASP A 95 -4.38 13.77 6.06
N PHE A 96 -3.59 12.69 6.09
CA PHE A 96 -3.77 11.56 5.16
C PHE A 96 -5.16 10.94 5.28
N ARG A 97 -5.69 10.80 6.49
CA ARG A 97 -7.05 10.30 6.71
C ARG A 97 -8.10 11.22 6.06
N GLN A 98 -7.90 12.53 6.16
CA GLN A 98 -8.82 13.50 5.55
C GLN A 98 -8.74 13.47 4.03
N ASP A 99 -7.54 13.52 3.45
CA ASP A 99 -7.32 13.41 2.01
C ASP A 99 -7.85 12.08 1.44
N ALA A 100 -7.71 10.97 2.17
CA ALA A 100 -8.28 9.69 1.78
C ALA A 100 -9.82 9.71 1.72
N ARG A 101 -10.49 10.45 2.61
CA ARG A 101 -11.95 10.65 2.56
C ARG A 101 -12.36 11.44 1.33
N GLU A 102 -11.62 12.48 0.99
CA GLU A 102 -11.89 13.32 -0.18
C GLU A 102 -11.68 12.54 -1.49
N ARG A 103 -10.58 11.79 -1.59
CA ARG A 103 -10.33 10.90 -2.74
C ARG A 103 -11.39 9.81 -2.87
N ARG A 104 -11.81 9.21 -1.75
CA ARG A 104 -12.93 8.25 -1.75
C ARG A 104 -14.23 8.88 -2.26
N ALA A 105 -14.54 10.10 -1.82
CA ALA A 105 -15.76 10.80 -2.27
C ALA A 105 -15.74 11.02 -3.79
N ARG A 106 -14.63 11.52 -4.33
CA ARG A 106 -14.43 11.65 -5.79
C ARG A 106 -14.57 10.33 -6.54
N LEU A 107 -14.00 9.25 -6.00
CA LEU A 107 -14.13 7.92 -6.60
C LEU A 107 -15.57 7.41 -6.59
N ALA A 108 -16.33 7.70 -5.53
CA ALA A 108 -17.75 7.34 -5.45
C ALA A 108 -18.60 8.13 -6.45
N GLU A 109 -18.31 9.41 -6.68
CA GLU A 109 -18.94 10.21 -7.73
C GLU A 109 -18.65 9.63 -9.13
N GLN A 110 -17.40 9.22 -9.39
CA GLN A 110 -17.03 8.55 -10.64
C GLN A 110 -17.75 7.22 -10.84
N LEU A 111 -17.92 6.43 -9.79
CA LEU A 111 -18.70 5.20 -9.83
C LEU A 111 -20.16 5.50 -10.20
N GLY A 112 -20.78 6.50 -9.56
CA GLY A 112 -22.14 6.92 -9.89
C GLY A 112 -22.31 7.32 -11.36
N MET A 113 -21.38 8.10 -11.91
CA MET A 113 -21.41 8.46 -13.34
C MET A 113 -21.26 7.24 -14.26
N ALA A 114 -20.43 6.26 -13.87
CA ALA A 114 -20.27 5.02 -14.64
C ALA A 114 -21.56 4.18 -14.63
N ASP A 115 -22.22 4.08 -13.47
CA ASP A 115 -23.49 3.36 -13.31
C ASP A 115 -24.60 4.01 -14.15
N GLU A 116 -24.69 5.35 -14.15
CA GLU A 116 -25.63 6.09 -15.00
C GLU A 116 -25.36 5.84 -16.49
N PHE A 117 -24.10 5.83 -16.92
CA PHE A 117 -23.73 5.55 -18.29
C PHE A 117 -24.13 4.13 -18.71
N LEU A 118 -23.91 3.12 -17.86
CA LEU A 118 -24.34 1.74 -18.11
C LEU A 118 -25.85 1.65 -18.28
N ALA A 119 -26.63 2.26 -17.39
CA ALA A 119 -28.09 2.27 -17.47
C ALA A 119 -28.60 2.90 -18.78
N LEU A 120 -27.94 3.96 -19.27
CA LEU A 120 -28.29 4.61 -20.54
C LEU A 120 -28.05 3.70 -21.76
N LEU A 121 -27.02 2.85 -21.74
CA LEU A 121 -26.75 1.89 -22.80
C LEU A 121 -27.76 0.74 -22.77
N GLU A 122 -28.05 0.20 -21.58
CA GLU A 122 -29.01 -0.89 -21.41
C GLU A 122 -30.42 -0.51 -21.89
N ALA A 123 -30.85 0.72 -21.62
CA ALA A 123 -32.14 1.23 -22.09
C ALA A 123 -32.26 1.31 -23.62
N ARG A 124 -31.15 1.35 -24.36
CA ARG A 124 -31.11 1.46 -25.83
C ARG A 124 -30.98 0.11 -26.55
N ILE A 125 -30.56 -0.93 -25.84
CA ILE A 125 -30.40 -2.29 -26.38
C ILE A 125 -31.70 -3.10 -26.23
N ARG A 126 -32.68 -2.59 -25.48
CA ARG A 126 -34.05 -3.11 -25.40
C ARG A 126 -34.91 -2.58 -26.54
#